data_AF-A0AAD7AYZ1-F1
#
_entry.id   AF-A0AAD7AYZ1-F1
#
_cell.length_a   1.000
_cell.length_b   1.000
_cell.length_c   1.000
_cell.angle_alpha   90.00
_cell.angle_beta   90.00
_cell.angle_gamma   90.00
#
_symmetry.space_group_name_H-M   'P 1'
#
loop_
_entity.id
_entity.type
_entity.pdbx_description
1 polymer ?
#
loop_
_entity_poly.entity_id
_entity_poly.type
_entity_poly.pdbx_seq_one_letter_code
_entity_poly.pdbx_strand_id
1 'polypeptide(L)'
;IVNEQWPEFDHIFVYDNATTHRKRGEGALSARSMPKSISGTRAGKNSNADSNFLVSVLKRNPDGSVMHDEHGSRLKEQIQMTGASFADGTPQELYFPSNHAAHAGKFKGMEVILEERRKKGDLGTMSEQELHKKKAECKSGFKCDNIHST
;
A
#
# COMPACT_ATOMS: atom_id res chain seq x y z
N ILE A 1 0.23 28.18 -1.19
CA ILE A 1 0.50 28.67 -2.57
C ILE A 1 -0.68 29.49 -3.11
N VAL A 2 -1.74 28.89 -3.66
CA VAL A 2 -2.81 29.68 -4.33
C VAL A 2 -3.53 30.64 -3.36
N ASN A 3 -3.95 30.16 -2.18
CA ASN A 3 -4.59 31.02 -1.16
C ASN A 3 -3.64 32.04 -0.54
N GLU A 4 -2.33 31.78 -0.54
CA GLU A 4 -1.34 32.73 0.00
C GLU A 4 -0.98 33.82 -1.03
N GLN A 5 -1.04 33.50 -2.32
CA GLN A 5 -0.64 34.41 -3.39
C GLN A 5 -1.80 35.27 -3.92
N TRP A 6 -3.04 34.79 -3.78
CA TRP A 6 -4.25 35.48 -4.25
C TRP A 6 -5.41 35.32 -3.25
N PRO A 7 -5.28 35.90 -2.04
CA PRO A 7 -6.28 35.75 -0.98
C PRO A 7 -7.61 36.43 -1.28
N GLU A 8 -7.66 37.36 -2.24
CA GLU A 8 -8.86 38.12 -2.61
C GLU A 8 -9.86 37.34 -3.49
N PHE A 9 -9.45 36.17 -4.01
CA PHE A 9 -10.31 35.34 -4.86
C PHE A 9 -10.71 34.05 -4.14
N ASP A 10 -11.97 33.64 -4.34
CA ASP A 10 -12.42 32.30 -3.98
C ASP A 10 -12.00 31.30 -5.06
N HIS A 11 -11.13 30.36 -4.69
CA HIS A 11 -10.57 29.37 -5.61
C HIS A 11 -11.43 28.10 -5.61
N ILE A 12 -12.11 27.82 -6.73
CA ILE A 12 -12.88 26.59 -6.91
C ILE A 12 -12.14 25.67 -7.90
N PHE A 13 -11.65 24.54 -7.42
CA PHE A 13 -11.06 23.50 -8.28
C PHE A 13 -12.16 22.58 -8.80
N VAL A 14 -12.47 22.68 -10.09
CA VAL A 14 -13.36 21.74 -10.79
C VAL A 14 -12.49 20.74 -11.54
N TYR A 15 -12.63 19.46 -11.19
CA TYR A 15 -11.98 18.35 -11.89
C TYR A 15 -13.04 17.37 -12.39
N ASP A 16 -12.76 16.72 -13.51
CA ASP A 16 -13.59 15.61 -13.96
C ASP A 16 -13.18 14.31 -13.24
N ASN A 17 -14.08 13.31 -13.22
CA ASN A 17 -13.77 12.01 -12.65
C ASN A 17 -12.96 11.12 -13.62
N ALA A 18 -12.14 11.70 -14.50
CA ALA A 18 -11.31 10.93 -15.41
C ALA A 18 -10.34 10.03 -14.64
N THR A 19 -10.15 8.80 -15.12
CA THR A 19 -9.32 7.77 -14.47
C THR A 19 -7.85 8.18 -14.31
N THR A 20 -7.41 9.17 -15.09
CA THR A 20 -6.08 9.77 -15.08
C THR A 20 -5.76 10.60 -13.83
N HIS A 21 -6.78 11.13 -13.12
CA HIS A 21 -6.57 11.91 -11.89
C HIS A 21 -6.41 11.04 -10.62
N ARG A 22 -6.48 9.71 -10.75
CA ARG A 22 -6.36 8.77 -9.62
C ARG A 22 -4.94 8.20 -9.43
N LYS A 23 -3.93 8.84 -10.00
CA LYS A 23 -2.55 8.38 -9.85
C LYS A 23 -2.08 8.59 -8.41
N ARG A 24 -1.91 7.49 -7.68
CA ARG A 24 -1.28 7.49 -6.36
C ARG A 24 0.23 7.66 -6.51
N GLY A 25 0.91 8.11 -5.45
CA GLY A 25 2.37 8.14 -5.40
C GLY A 25 2.98 6.76 -5.73
N GLU A 26 4.20 6.74 -6.27
CA GLU A 26 4.83 5.52 -6.80
C GLU A 26 4.95 4.39 -5.76
N GLY A 27 5.12 4.72 -4.47
CA GLY A 27 5.14 3.75 -3.36
C GLY A 27 3.86 3.70 -2.53
N ALA A 28 2.75 4.30 -2.98
CA ALA A 28 1.53 4.37 -2.18
C ALA A 28 0.88 3.00 -1.98
N LEU A 29 0.11 2.86 -0.91
CA LEU A 29 -0.59 1.63 -0.56
C LEU A 29 -1.41 1.07 -1.73
N SER A 30 -1.15 -0.20 -2.05
CA SER A 30 -2.08 -1.01 -2.84
C SER A 30 -3.19 -1.54 -1.92
N ALA A 31 -4.43 -1.51 -2.40
CA ALA A 31 -5.55 -2.16 -1.74
C ALA A 31 -5.85 -3.55 -2.34
N ARG A 32 -5.02 -4.03 -3.28
CA ARG A 32 -5.27 -5.26 -4.05
C ARG A 32 -4.10 -6.24 -3.94
N SER A 33 -4.45 -7.52 -3.97
CA SER A 33 -3.52 -8.65 -4.06
C SER A 33 -2.48 -8.75 -2.94
N MET A 34 -2.66 -8.03 -1.83
CA MET A 34 -1.80 -8.16 -0.65
C MET A 34 -1.94 -9.59 -0.09
N PRO A 35 -0.83 -10.30 0.20
CA PRO A 35 -0.92 -11.65 0.74
C PRO A 35 -1.46 -11.61 2.18
N LYS A 36 -2.25 -12.63 2.55
CA LYS A 36 -2.77 -12.75 3.93
C LYS A 36 -1.65 -13.02 4.92
N SER A 37 -0.74 -13.92 4.55
CA SER A 37 0.40 -14.35 5.34
C SER A 37 1.66 -13.59 4.92
N ILE A 38 2.72 -13.71 5.71
CA ILE A 38 4.04 -13.14 5.43
C ILE A 38 4.49 -13.54 4.02
N SER A 39 5.02 -12.61 3.24
CA SER A 39 5.50 -12.91 1.89
C SER A 39 6.57 -14.01 1.88
N GLY A 40 6.57 -14.83 0.84
CA GLY A 40 7.49 -15.96 0.71
C GLY A 40 7.23 -17.16 1.64
N THR A 41 6.22 -17.11 2.53
CA THR A 41 5.88 -18.26 3.40
C THR A 41 4.94 -19.27 2.74
N ARG A 42 4.29 -18.92 1.63
CA ARG A 42 3.41 -19.84 0.90
C ARG A 42 4.18 -20.62 -0.15
N ALA A 43 4.31 -21.93 0.07
CA ALA A 43 4.69 -22.90 -0.95
C ALA A 43 3.51 -23.21 -1.89
N GLY A 44 2.98 -22.19 -2.57
CA GLY A 44 2.00 -22.40 -3.65
C GLY A 44 2.70 -22.83 -4.93
N LYS A 45 2.09 -23.74 -5.72
CA LYS A 45 2.64 -24.32 -6.97
C LYS A 45 3.26 -23.32 -7.97
N ASN A 46 2.88 -22.04 -7.90
CA ASN A 46 3.32 -20.98 -8.81
C ASN A 46 3.88 -19.72 -8.09
N SER A 47 4.18 -19.79 -6.79
CA SER A 47 4.77 -18.65 -6.04
C SER A 47 6.17 -19.02 -5.57
N ASN A 48 7.18 -18.35 -6.12
CA ASN A 48 8.56 -18.45 -5.64
C ASN A 48 8.56 -18.17 -4.12
N ALA A 49 9.04 -19.12 -3.31
CA ALA A 49 9.12 -19.00 -1.85
C ALA A 49 9.97 -17.80 -1.40
N ASP A 50 10.78 -17.24 -2.31
CA ASP A 50 11.57 -16.04 -2.05
C ASP A 50 10.92 -14.76 -2.57
N SER A 51 9.71 -14.83 -3.15
CA SER A 51 9.00 -13.65 -3.65
C SER A 51 8.48 -12.77 -2.50
N ASN A 52 8.89 -11.50 -2.52
CA ASN A 52 8.39 -10.47 -1.63
C ASN A 52 7.24 -9.68 -2.29
N PHE A 53 6.31 -9.15 -1.49
CA PHE A 53 5.25 -8.30 -2.00
C PHE A 53 5.74 -6.85 -2.05
N LEU A 54 6.15 -6.41 -3.24
CA LEU A 54 6.76 -5.09 -3.51
C LEU A 54 5.98 -4.36 -4.61
N VAL A 55 6.25 -3.07 -4.78
CA VAL A 55 5.69 -2.24 -5.85
C VAL A 55 6.74 -2.02 -6.92
N SER A 56 6.37 -2.29 -8.17
CA SER A 56 7.22 -2.01 -9.32
C SER A 56 7.08 -0.56 -9.75
N VAL A 57 8.15 0.21 -9.62
CA VAL A 57 8.21 1.63 -9.99
C VAL A 57 9.22 1.84 -11.10
N LEU A 58 9.09 2.95 -11.84
CA LEU A 58 10.06 3.30 -12.87
C LEU A 58 11.37 3.69 -12.18
N LYS A 59 12.47 3.05 -12.59
CA LYS A 59 13.78 3.40 -12.07
C LYS A 59 14.19 4.77 -12.64
N ARG A 60 14.60 5.68 -11.76
CA ARG A 60 14.99 7.04 -12.13
C ARG A 60 16.47 7.27 -11.86
N ASN A 61 17.09 8.08 -12.70
CA ASN A 61 18.42 8.62 -12.47
C ASN A 61 18.38 9.69 -11.36
N PRO A 62 19.53 10.08 -10.79
CA PRO A 62 19.61 11.18 -9.82
C PRO A 62 19.05 12.52 -10.33
N ASP A 63 19.01 12.73 -11.65
CA ASP A 63 18.43 13.90 -12.30
C ASP A 63 16.89 13.83 -12.47
N GLY A 64 16.26 12.73 -12.06
CA GLY A 64 14.81 12.49 -12.17
C GLY A 64 14.35 11.87 -13.49
N SER A 65 15.24 11.71 -14.47
CA SER A 65 14.94 11.08 -15.76
C SER A 65 14.69 9.57 -15.63
N VAL A 66 13.81 9.01 -16.46
CA VAL A 66 13.49 7.57 -16.46
C VAL A 66 14.62 6.80 -17.14
N MET A 67 15.15 5.78 -16.46
CA MET A 67 16.17 4.91 -17.02
C MET A 67 15.55 3.96 -18.06
N HIS A 68 16.27 3.72 -19.15
CA HIS A 68 15.92 2.75 -20.17
C HIS A 68 17.00 1.67 -20.24
N ASP A 69 16.61 0.45 -20.63
CA ASP A 69 17.55 -0.63 -20.92
C ASP A 69 18.20 -0.46 -22.30
N GLU A 70 19.11 -1.36 -22.64
CA GLU A 70 19.81 -1.39 -23.93
C GLU A 70 18.88 -1.49 -25.14
N HIS A 71 17.63 -1.93 -24.93
CA HIS A 71 16.60 -2.08 -25.95
C HIS A 71 15.60 -0.91 -25.97
N GLY A 72 15.82 0.13 -25.16
CA GLY A 72 14.95 1.31 -25.08
C GLY A 72 13.66 1.08 -24.28
N SER A 73 13.52 -0.05 -23.57
CA SER A 73 12.41 -0.29 -22.65
C SER A 73 12.68 0.36 -21.30
N ARG A 74 11.64 0.85 -20.63
CA ARG A 74 11.76 1.53 -19.34
C ARG A 74 12.16 0.54 -18.25
N LEU A 75 13.25 0.83 -17.56
CA LEU A 75 13.69 0.06 -16.42
C LEU A 75 12.75 0.26 -15.23
N LYS A 76 12.51 -0.83 -14.51
CA LYS A 76 11.72 -0.83 -13.29
C LYS A 76 12.55 -1.35 -12.13
N GLU A 77 12.27 -0.82 -10.95
CA GLU A 77 12.79 -1.33 -9.69
C GLU A 77 11.64 -1.73 -8.77
N GLN A 78 11.95 -2.53 -7.75
CA GLN A 78 10.97 -2.98 -6.77
C GLN A 78 11.22 -2.25 -5.45
N ILE A 79 10.22 -1.52 -4.98
CA ILE A 79 10.27 -0.77 -3.72
C ILE A 79 9.24 -1.28 -2.72
N GLN A 80 9.47 -0.98 -1.44
CA GLN A 80 8.49 -1.23 -0.39
C GLN A 80 7.31 -0.25 -0.49
N MET A 81 6.10 -0.71 -0.17
CA MET A 81 4.95 0.16 0.02
C MET A 81 5.14 1.07 1.24
N THR A 82 4.56 2.26 1.14
CA THR A 82 4.66 3.34 2.14
C THR A 82 3.30 4.00 2.36
N GLY A 83 3.22 4.86 3.38
CA GLY A 83 2.05 5.69 3.65
C GLY A 83 0.94 5.01 4.45
N ALA A 84 1.19 3.83 5.05
CA ALA A 84 0.30 3.28 6.06
C ALA A 84 0.48 4.00 7.38
N SER A 85 -0.64 4.34 8.01
CA SER A 85 -0.71 4.93 9.35
C SER A 85 -1.81 4.28 10.18
N PHE A 86 -1.62 4.36 11.49
CA PHE A 86 -2.64 4.07 12.49
C PHE A 86 -3.61 5.26 12.65
N ALA A 87 -4.69 5.08 13.41
CA ALA A 87 -5.73 6.08 13.62
C ALA A 87 -5.21 7.35 14.34
N ASP A 88 -4.16 7.22 15.16
CA ASP A 88 -3.47 8.33 15.83
C ASP A 88 -2.50 9.08 14.89
N GLY A 89 -2.43 8.70 13.62
CA GLY A 89 -1.54 9.29 12.62
C GLY A 89 -0.11 8.74 12.64
N THR A 90 0.24 7.86 13.59
CA THR A 90 1.58 7.26 13.63
C THR A 90 1.79 6.30 12.45
N PRO A 91 3.00 6.21 11.86
CA PRO A 91 3.25 5.28 10.76
C PRO A 91 3.06 3.82 11.18
N GLN A 92 2.45 3.02 10.29
CA GLN A 92 2.38 1.57 10.43
C GLN A 92 3.36 0.92 9.44
N GLU A 93 4.41 0.27 9.98
CA GLU A 93 5.37 -0.48 9.19
C GLU A 93 4.73 -1.71 8.55
N LEU A 94 4.81 -1.82 7.22
CA LEU A 94 4.22 -2.92 6.45
C LEU A 94 5.18 -4.10 6.22
N TYR A 95 6.47 -3.85 6.43
CA TYR A 95 7.55 -4.81 6.22
C TYR A 95 8.24 -5.06 7.57
N PHE A 96 8.79 -6.25 7.73
CA PHE A 96 9.70 -6.50 8.85
C PHE A 96 10.99 -5.70 8.65
N PRO A 97 11.63 -5.25 9.75
CA PRO A 97 12.88 -4.53 9.65
C PRO A 97 13.98 -5.43 9.06
N SER A 98 15.01 -4.83 8.49
CA SER A 98 16.11 -5.54 7.83
C SER A 98 16.90 -6.48 8.75
N ASN A 99 16.83 -6.27 10.07
CA ASN A 99 17.46 -7.09 11.10
C ASN A 99 16.53 -8.17 11.69
N HIS A 100 15.35 -8.42 11.12
CA HIS A 100 14.42 -9.43 11.64
C HIS A 100 14.93 -10.86 11.38
N ALA A 101 15.09 -11.64 12.46
CA ALA A 101 15.77 -12.95 12.45
C ALA A 101 15.30 -13.94 11.36
N ALA A 102 13.99 -14.03 11.09
CA ALA A 102 13.43 -15.00 10.15
C ALA A 102 12.85 -14.39 8.86
N HIS A 103 12.59 -13.07 8.86
CA HIS A 103 11.71 -12.43 7.86
C HIS A 103 12.20 -11.04 7.44
N ALA A 104 13.51 -10.78 7.58
CA ALA A 104 14.14 -9.50 7.25
C ALA A 104 13.62 -8.91 5.92
N GLY A 105 13.08 -7.69 5.97
CA GLY A 105 12.58 -6.95 4.79
C GLY A 105 11.34 -7.54 4.10
N LYS A 106 10.77 -8.64 4.59
CA LYS A 106 9.57 -9.26 4.00
C LYS A 106 8.32 -8.50 4.39
N PHE A 107 7.35 -8.44 3.46
CA PHE A 107 6.02 -7.91 3.76
C PHE A 107 5.34 -8.79 4.81
N LYS A 108 4.78 -8.17 5.85
CA LYS A 108 4.22 -8.83 7.04
C LYS A 108 2.98 -9.69 6.73
N GLY A 109 2.25 -9.35 5.67
CA GLY A 109 0.96 -9.96 5.39
C GLY A 109 -0.18 -9.27 6.14
N MET A 110 -1.39 -9.36 5.57
CA MET A 110 -2.56 -8.69 6.12
C MET A 110 -2.93 -9.14 7.53
N GLU A 111 -2.67 -10.40 7.89
CA GLU A 111 -2.99 -10.92 9.22
C GLU A 111 -2.20 -10.20 10.32
N VAL A 112 -0.88 -10.12 10.18
CA VAL A 112 0.01 -9.44 11.12
C VAL A 112 -0.31 -7.94 11.18
N ILE A 113 -0.51 -7.30 10.02
CA ILE A 113 -0.85 -5.87 9.92
C ILE A 113 -2.16 -5.55 10.65
N LEU A 114 -3.19 -6.39 10.49
CA LEU A 114 -4.46 -6.18 11.17
C LEU A 114 -4.37 -6.48 12.67
N GLU A 115 -3.53 -7.41 13.08
CA GLU A 115 -3.30 -7.73 14.50
C GLU A 115 -2.62 -6.55 15.21
N GLU A 116 -1.62 -5.93 14.56
CA GLU A 116 -0.99 -4.69 15.03
C GLU A 116 -2.01 -3.56 15.19
N ARG A 117 -2.90 -3.37 14.21
CA ARG A 117 -3.98 -2.36 14.30
C ARG A 117 -4.95 -2.64 15.44
N ARG A 118 -5.32 -3.91 15.67
CA ARG A 118 -6.16 -4.30 16.80
C ARG A 118 -5.47 -3.95 18.13
N LYS A 119 -4.19 -4.31 18.29
CA LYS A 119 -3.40 -4.01 19.50
C LYS A 119 -3.26 -2.51 19.75
N LYS A 120 -3.19 -1.72 18.68
CA LYS A 120 -3.15 -0.24 18.73
C LYS A 120 -4.50 0.38 19.11
N GLY A 121 -5.61 -0.36 18.97
CA GLY A 121 -6.97 0.11 19.25
C GLY A 121 -7.75 0.58 18.01
N ASP A 122 -7.15 0.54 16.82
CA ASP A 122 -7.72 1.07 15.58
C ASP A 122 -8.93 0.30 15.04
N LEU A 123 -9.11 -0.95 15.49
CA LEU A 123 -10.17 -1.85 15.02
C LEU A 123 -11.30 -2.05 16.04
N GLY A 124 -11.36 -1.21 17.08
CA GLY A 124 -12.38 -1.32 18.13
C GLY A 124 -12.39 -2.68 18.82
N THR A 125 -13.57 -3.21 19.15
CA THR A 125 -13.76 -4.49 19.87
C THR A 125 -13.73 -5.71 18.95
N MET A 126 -12.94 -5.70 17.88
CA MET A 126 -12.77 -6.88 17.02
C MET A 126 -11.99 -7.98 17.74
N SER A 127 -12.56 -9.18 17.82
CA SER A 127 -11.89 -10.35 18.39
C SER A 127 -10.81 -10.93 17.48
N GLU A 128 -9.89 -11.72 18.05
CA GLU A 128 -8.84 -12.42 17.29
C GLU A 128 -9.43 -13.38 16.24
N GLN A 129 -10.49 -14.07 16.64
CA GLN A 129 -11.16 -15.07 15.81
C GLN A 129 -11.82 -14.41 14.60
N GLU A 130 -12.35 -13.20 14.75
CA GLU A 130 -12.91 -12.42 13.64
C GLU A 130 -11.82 -11.93 12.69
N LEU A 131 -10.67 -11.54 13.23
CA LEU A 131 -9.51 -11.12 12.45
C LEU A 131 -9.02 -12.25 11.53
N HIS A 132 -8.83 -13.44 12.10
CA HIS A 132 -8.36 -14.61 11.35
C HIS A 132 -9.35 -15.03 10.25
N LYS A 133 -10.64 -14.77 10.43
CA LYS A 133 -11.68 -15.03 9.40
C LYS A 133 -11.67 -14.00 8.26
N LYS A 134 -11.05 -12.82 8.44
CA LYS A 134 -10.94 -11.83 7.38
C LYS A 134 -10.11 -12.40 6.23
N LYS A 135 -10.60 -12.19 5.01
CA LYS A 135 -9.89 -12.51 3.77
C LYS A 135 -8.97 -11.35 3.43
N ALA A 136 -7.84 -11.64 2.81
CA ALA A 136 -6.90 -10.60 2.38
C ALA A 136 -7.48 -9.69 1.30
N GLU A 137 -8.35 -10.24 0.46
CA GLU A 137 -9.10 -9.48 -0.53
C GLU A 137 -10.54 -10.00 -0.58
N CYS A 138 -11.49 -9.09 -0.81
CA CYS A 138 -12.86 -9.49 -1.10
C CYS A 138 -12.90 -10.24 -2.44
N LYS A 139 -13.81 -11.21 -2.57
CA LYS A 139 -14.07 -11.84 -3.88
C LYS A 139 -14.58 -10.77 -4.86
N SER A 140 -14.33 -10.98 -6.15
CA SER A 140 -14.86 -10.11 -7.20
C SER A 140 -16.38 -9.91 -7.01
N GLY A 141 -16.84 -8.66 -7.09
CA GLY A 141 -18.25 -8.29 -6.91
C GLY A 141 -18.63 -7.69 -5.56
N PHE A 142 -17.68 -7.48 -4.64
CA PHE A 142 -17.96 -6.74 -3.40
C PHE A 142 -18.22 -5.27 -3.71
N LYS A 143 -19.46 -4.82 -3.48
CA LYS A 143 -19.79 -3.40 -3.42
C LYS A 143 -19.38 -2.95 -2.02
N CYS A 144 -18.36 -2.09 -1.91
CA CYS A 144 -18.17 -1.37 -0.67
C CYS A 144 -19.44 -0.54 -0.48
N ASP A 145 -20.14 -0.74 0.64
CA ASP A 145 -21.17 0.21 1.02
C ASP A 145 -20.48 1.56 1.13
N ASN A 146 -20.95 2.55 0.36
CA ASN A 146 -20.54 3.93 0.51
C ASN A 146 -20.99 4.35 1.90
N ILE A 147 -20.15 4.12 2.90
CA ILE A 147 -20.27 4.80 4.18
C ILE A 147 -19.93 6.25 3.85
N HIS A 148 -20.95 7.01 3.45
CA HIS A 148 -20.90 8.45 3.52
C HIS A 148 -20.61 8.78 4.98
N SER A 149 -19.36 9.17 5.26
CA SER A 149 -19.06 9.87 6.49
C SER A 149 -19.87 11.16 6.46
N THR A 150 -21.02 11.12 7.12
CA THR A 150 -21.75 12.32 7.55
C THR A 150 -20.91 13.13 8.51
#